data_AF-A0A352C6X6-F1
#
_entry.id   AF-A0A352C6X6-F1
#
_cell.length_a   1.000
_cell.length_b   1.000
_cell.length_c   1.000
_cell.angle_alpha   90.00
_cell.angle_beta   90.00
_cell.angle_gamma   90.00
#
_symmetry.space_group_name_H-M   'P 1'
#
loop_
_entity.id
_entity.type
_entity.pdbx_description
1 polymer ?
#
loop_
_entity_poly.entity_id
_entity_poly.type
_entity_poly.pdbx_seq_one_letter_code
_entity_poly.pdbx_strand_id
1 'polypeptide(L)' 'PSYEGVCQSNTGHFEAVRVVYDKKITNAGKIYQLFFEIHDPSQAFGQGPDIGPQ' A
#
# COMPACT_ATOMS: atom_id res chain seq x y z
N PRO A 1 -0.40 -7.16 -13.72
CA PRO A 1 0.77 -8.07 -13.73
C PRO A 1 0.40 -9.38 -13.01
N SER A 2 1.06 -10.51 -13.30
CA SER A 2 0.96 -11.66 -12.40
C SER A 2 1.70 -11.34 -11.10
N TYR A 3 1.36 -12.04 -10.01
CA TYR A 3 2.01 -11.86 -8.72
C TYR A 3 3.53 -12.10 -8.83
N GLU A 4 3.92 -13.14 -9.56
CA GLU A 4 5.32 -13.48 -9.82
C GLU A 4 6.08 -12.36 -10.56
N GLY A 5 5.40 -11.60 -11.42
CA GLY A 5 5.98 -10.46 -12.11
C GLY A 5 6.18 -9.24 -11.22
N VAL A 6 5.33 -9.05 -10.19
CA VAL A 6 5.50 -7.97 -9.20
C VAL A 6 6.67 -8.28 -8.26
N CYS A 7 6.80 -9.53 -7.80
CA CYS A 7 7.92 -9.97 -6.96
C CYS A 7 9.29 -9.83 -7.63
N GLN A 8 9.36 -9.80 -8.97
CA GLN A 8 10.62 -9.59 -9.71
C GLN A 8 11.04 -8.12 -9.83
N SER A 9 10.24 -7.19 -9.29
CA SER A 9 10.54 -5.74 -9.23
C SER A 9 10.79 -5.06 -10.60
N ASN A 10 10.50 -5.71 -11.73
CA ASN A 10 10.77 -5.17 -13.08
C ASN A 10 9.60 -4.32 -13.64
N THR A 11 8.44 -4.40 -13.01
CA THR A 11 7.19 -3.86 -13.57
C THR A 11 6.89 -2.42 -13.18
N GLY A 12 7.62 -1.86 -12.20
CA GLY A 12 7.34 -0.54 -11.61
C GLY A 12 6.04 -0.47 -10.81
N HIS A 13 5.40 -1.61 -10.53
CA HIS A 13 4.21 -1.70 -9.70
C HIS A 13 4.58 -1.91 -8.23
N PHE A 14 3.78 -1.30 -7.36
CA PHE A 14 3.76 -1.53 -5.92
C PHE A 14 2.51 -2.35 -5.54
N GLU A 15 2.58 -3.08 -4.44
CA GLU A 15 1.44 -3.70 -3.79
C GLU A 15 0.52 -2.62 -3.23
N ALA A 16 -0.76 -2.68 -3.62
CA ALA A 16 -1.74 -1.67 -3.24
C ALA A 16 -3.11 -2.30 -3.00
N VAL A 17 -3.90 -1.68 -2.11
CA VAL A 17 -5.27 -2.11 -1.79
C VAL A 17 -6.27 -1.14 -2.38
N ARG A 18 -7.22 -1.64 -3.19
CA ARG A 18 -8.38 -0.85 -3.65
C ARG A 18 -9.46 -0.83 -2.58
N VAL A 19 -9.66 0.32 -1.94
CA VAL A 19 -10.71 0.51 -0.92
C VAL A 19 -11.98 1.08 -1.55
N VAL A 20 -13.07 0.30 -1.50
CA VAL A 20 -14.44 0.75 -1.84
C VAL A 20 -15.22 0.93 -0.54
N TYR A 21 -15.80 2.10 -0.32
CA TYR A 21 -16.46 2.44 0.95
C TYR A 21 -17.75 3.23 0.76
N ASP A 22 -18.67 3.10 1.73
CA ASP A 22 -19.89 3.93 1.80
C ASP A 22 -19.59 5.28 2.47
N LYS A 23 -19.87 6.36 1.74
CA LYS A 23 -19.69 7.75 2.19
C LYS A 23 -20.58 8.13 3.38
N LYS A 24 -21.65 7.37 3.64
CA LYS A 24 -22.52 7.57 4.81
C LYS A 24 -21.91 7.02 6.09
N ILE A 25 -20.97 6.07 5.98
CA ILE A 25 -20.35 5.38 7.12
C ILE A 25 -18.95 5.95 7.40
N THR A 26 -18.18 6.24 6.36
CA THR A 26 -16.83 6.78 6.48
C THR A 26 -16.49 7.75 5.33
N ASN A 27 -15.30 8.32 5.34
CA ASN A 27 -14.83 9.23 4.29
C ASN A 27 -13.35 9.01 3.97
N ALA A 28 -12.89 9.60 2.88
CA ALA A 28 -11.50 9.50 2.43
C ALA A 28 -10.50 9.97 3.51
N GLY A 29 -10.82 11.02 4.27
CA GLY A 29 -9.93 11.53 5.32
C GLY A 29 -9.64 10.50 6.40
N LYS A 30 -10.66 9.77 6.87
CA LYS A 30 -10.48 8.67 7.83
C LYS A 30 -9.66 7.52 7.25
N ILE A 31 -9.83 7.23 5.97
CA ILE A 31 -9.06 6.19 5.28
C ILE A 31 -7.59 6.60 5.15
N TYR A 32 -7.31 7.86 4.81
CA TYR A 32 -5.94 8.38 4.76
C TYR A 32 -5.29 8.44 6.12
N GLN A 33 -6.03 8.84 7.15
CA GLN A 33 -5.53 8.80 8.53
C GLN A 33 -5.12 7.38 8.91
N LEU A 34 -6.01 6.40 8.73
CA LEU A 34 -5.70 5.00 9.00
C LEU A 34 -4.49 4.52 8.19
N PHE A 35 -4.41 4.89 6.90
CA PHE A 35 -3.28 4.55 6.05
C PHE A 35 -1.96 4.96 6.70
N PHE A 36 -1.81 6.21 7.16
CA PHE A 36 -0.58 6.68 7.80
C PHE A 36 -0.33 6.11 9.21
N GLU A 37 -1.34 5.55 9.87
CA GLU A 37 -1.21 4.97 11.22
C GLU A 37 -0.77 3.50 11.22
N ILE A 38 -0.95 2.77 10.11
CA ILE A 38 -0.77 1.30 10.06
C ILE A 38 0.54 0.83 9.42
N HIS A 39 1.41 1.75 9.00
CA HIS A 39 2.74 1.44 8.45
C HIS A 39 3.72 2.58 8.76
N ASP A 40 5.02 2.36 8.65
CA ASP A 40 6.03 3.43 8.75
C ASP A 40 6.23 4.08 7.36
N PRO A 41 5.73 5.29 7.12
CA PRO A 41 5.85 5.95 5.81
C PRO A 41 7.25 6.53 5.56
N SER A 42 8.17 6.47 6.53
CA SER A 42 9.55 6.95 6.37
C SER A 42 10.48 5.91 5.77
N GLN A 43 10.05 4.65 5.69
CA GLN A 43 10.82 3.56 5.11
C GLN A 43 10.71 3.58 3.57
N ALA A 44 11.74 4.11 2.90
CA ALA A 44 11.71 4.38 1.47
C ALA A 44 11.95 3.14 0.56
N PHE A 45 12.43 2.02 1.11
CA PHE A 45 12.85 0.84 0.32
C PHE A 45 12.34 -0.49 0.90
N GLY A 46 11.17 -0.46 1.56
CA GLY A 46 10.55 -1.62 2.18
C GLY A 46 9.66 -1.22 3.35
N GLN A 47 8.98 -2.19 3.95
CA GLN A 47 8.17 -2.00 5.15
C GLN A 47 8.45 -3.11 6.16
N GLY A 48 8.89 -2.75 7.37
CA GLY A 48 9.23 -3.72 8.41
C GLY A 48 10.35 -4.67 7.97
N PRO A 49 10.19 -6.00 8.10
CA PRO A 49 11.18 -6.99 7.64
C PRO A 49 11.17 -7.19 6.11
N ASP A 50 10.17 -6.67 5.40
CA ASP A 50 10.01 -6.84 3.96
C ASP A 50 10.78 -5.73 3.23
N ILE A 51 11.86 -6.11 2.55
CA ILE A 51 12.76 -5.19 1.83
C ILE A 51 12.57 -5.39 0.32
N GLY A 52 12.24 -4.31 -0.38
CA GLY A 52 11.97 -4.33 -1.81
C GLY A 52 11.10 -3.16 -2.26
N PRO A 53 11.09 -2.85 -3.57
CA PRO A 53 10.25 -1.80 -4.14
C PRO A 53 8.82 -2.25 -4.45
N GLN A 54 8.49 -3.54 -4.28
CA GLN A 54 7.13 -4.03 -4.43
C GLN A 54 6.26 -3.67 -3.23
#